data_AF-A0A1G1XNS8-F1
#
_entry.id   AF-A0A1G1XNS8-F1
#
_cell.length_a   1.000
_cell.length_b   1.000
_cell.length_c   1.000
_cell.angle_alpha   90.00
_cell.angle_beta   90.00
_cell.angle_gamma   90.00
#
_symmetry.space_group_name_H-M   'P 1'
#
loop_
_entity.id
_entity.type
_entity.pdbx_description
1 polymer ?
#
loop_
_entity_poly.entity_id
_entity_poly.type
_entity_poly.pdbx_seq_one_letter_code
_entity_poly.pdbx_strand_id
1 'polypeptide(L)'
;MNERQKKLLNLIINEHINTAEPVGSGILVEKTGLEVSPATVRNEMADLEKEGFIYQPHTSAGRVPTEKGYQFFVDNFVEKREIKATWLKSFEQVLKGKLAKDQLLKQLAKEVVELADATVIVAFDKENIYYTGLSNLFKKPEFSEQNLIQDISEVIDHLDEEVAKIFDKINKVEVLIGKKNPFGDDCSSVIGKYQLKDKKSGLFIILGPKRMDYGKNLALVEYIRNSLIKI
;
A
#
# COMPACT_ATOMS: atom_id res chain seq x y z
N MET A 1 22.08 11.52 2.69
CA MET A 1 21.86 10.67 1.50
C MET A 1 22.35 11.25 0.16
N ASN A 2 23.30 10.57 -0.50
CA ASN A 2 23.76 10.85 -1.87
C ASN A 2 22.98 10.04 -2.94
N GLU A 3 23.21 10.27 -4.24
CA GLU A 3 22.50 9.58 -5.34
C GLU A 3 22.67 8.06 -5.35
N ARG A 4 23.83 7.56 -4.93
CA ARG A 4 24.08 6.12 -4.85
C ARG A 4 23.28 5.49 -3.72
N GLN A 5 23.26 6.12 -2.54
CA GLN A 5 22.46 5.71 -1.40
C GLN A 5 20.95 5.77 -1.71
N LYS A 6 20.49 6.78 -2.46
CA LYS A 6 19.11 6.84 -2.99
C LYS A 6 18.78 5.63 -3.86
N LYS A 7 19.64 5.31 -4.83
CA LYS A 7 19.47 4.13 -5.70
C LYS A 7 19.48 2.84 -4.88
N LEU A 8 20.39 2.72 -3.91
CA LEU A 8 20.47 1.56 -3.02
C LEU A 8 19.21 1.39 -2.17
N LEU A 9 18.71 2.48 -1.56
CA LEU A 9 17.48 2.47 -0.79
C LEU A 9 16.27 2.03 -1.65
N ASN A 10 16.17 2.54 -2.88
CA ASN A 10 15.15 2.13 -3.84
C ASN A 10 15.20 0.62 -4.11
N LEU A 11 16.40 0.06 -4.32
CA LEU A 11 16.59 -1.37 -4.56
C LEU A 11 16.21 -2.23 -3.33
N ILE A 12 16.63 -1.81 -2.13
CA ILE A 12 16.28 -2.48 -0.87
C ILE A 12 14.76 -2.53 -0.71
N ILE A 13 14.07 -1.41 -0.91
CA ILE A 13 12.63 -1.33 -0.71
C ILE A 13 11.87 -2.17 -1.74
N ASN A 14 12.27 -2.13 -3.01
CA ASN A 14 11.65 -2.98 -4.03
C ASN A 14 11.86 -4.47 -3.75
N GLU A 15 13.07 -4.88 -3.35
CA GLU A 15 13.33 -6.27 -2.98
C GLU A 15 12.45 -6.67 -1.79
N HIS A 16 12.37 -5.85 -0.74
CA HIS A 16 11.54 -6.13 0.42
C HIS A 16 10.04 -6.18 0.09
N ILE A 17 9.54 -5.30 -0.79
CA ILE A 17 8.15 -5.35 -1.28
C ILE A 17 7.85 -6.70 -1.94
N ASN A 18 8.80 -7.23 -2.71
CA ASN A 18 8.61 -8.47 -3.47
C ASN A 18 8.79 -9.74 -2.62
N THR A 19 9.73 -9.75 -1.67
CA THR A 19 10.12 -10.96 -0.95
C THR A 19 9.56 -11.07 0.45
N ALA A 20 9.23 -9.94 1.10
CA ALA A 20 8.95 -9.89 2.53
C ALA A 20 10.13 -10.28 3.45
N GLU A 21 11.34 -10.39 2.89
CA GLU A 21 12.51 -10.89 3.62
C GLU A 21 13.53 -9.78 3.85
N PRO A 22 14.27 -9.77 4.98
CA PRO A 22 15.38 -8.87 5.21
C PRO A 22 16.40 -8.91 4.06
N VAL A 23 16.74 -7.75 3.51
CA VAL A 23 17.52 -7.65 2.27
C VAL A 23 19.02 -7.65 2.57
N GLY A 24 19.72 -8.66 2.07
CA GLY A 24 21.18 -8.79 2.20
C GLY A 24 21.95 -8.08 1.09
N SER A 25 23.15 -7.59 1.41
CA SER A 25 24.01 -6.90 0.44
C SER A 25 24.45 -7.78 -0.74
N GLY A 26 24.63 -9.09 -0.54
CA GLY A 26 25.01 -10.03 -1.60
C GLY A 26 23.93 -10.13 -2.68
N ILE A 27 22.67 -10.33 -2.26
CA ILE A 27 21.51 -10.40 -3.16
C ILE A 27 21.38 -9.13 -3.98
N LEU A 28 21.62 -7.96 -3.37
CA LEU A 28 21.59 -6.68 -4.08
C LEU A 28 22.64 -6.63 -5.19
N VAL A 29 23.89 -7.00 -4.92
CA VAL A 29 24.95 -6.98 -5.95
C VAL A 29 24.62 -7.94 -7.09
N GLU A 30 24.17 -9.16 -6.77
CA GLU A 30 23.84 -10.19 -7.77
C GLU A 30 22.65 -9.80 -8.65
N LYS A 31 21.56 -9.27 -8.07
CA LYS A 31 20.32 -8.98 -8.80
C LYS A 31 20.32 -7.64 -9.52
N THR A 32 21.11 -6.67 -9.06
CA THR A 32 20.95 -5.26 -9.48
C THR A 32 22.11 -4.73 -10.31
N GLY A 33 23.13 -5.55 -10.56
CA GLY A 33 24.27 -5.21 -11.42
C GLY A 33 25.07 -4.01 -10.90
N LEU A 34 25.04 -3.77 -9.59
CA LEU A 34 25.81 -2.70 -8.98
C LEU A 34 27.31 -2.96 -9.19
N GLU A 35 28.02 -1.99 -9.77
CA GLU A 35 29.48 -2.04 -10.00
C GLU A 35 30.29 -1.80 -8.70
N VAL A 36 29.84 -2.37 -7.59
CA VAL A 36 30.49 -2.25 -6.27
C VAL A 36 30.48 -3.58 -5.52
N SER A 37 31.46 -3.76 -4.64
CA SER A 37 31.57 -4.99 -3.84
C SER A 37 30.46 -5.09 -2.78
N PRO A 38 30.06 -6.31 -2.35
CA PRO A 38 29.12 -6.49 -1.24
C PRO A 38 29.55 -5.80 0.06
N ALA A 39 30.86 -5.64 0.29
CA ALA A 39 31.38 -4.90 1.45
C ALA A 39 31.09 -3.40 1.35
N THR A 40 31.21 -2.81 0.16
CA THR A 40 30.85 -1.40 -0.09
C THR A 40 29.37 -1.17 0.15
N VAL A 41 28.52 -2.06 -0.37
CA VAL A 41 27.07 -2.02 -0.13
C VAL A 41 26.74 -2.11 1.36
N ARG A 42 27.39 -2.99 2.13
CA ARG A 42 27.19 -3.08 3.60
C ARG A 42 27.51 -1.76 4.29
N ASN A 43 28.60 -1.10 3.92
CA ASN A 43 28.97 0.19 4.51
C ASN A 43 27.89 1.26 4.22
N GLU A 44 27.38 1.31 2.99
CA GLU A 44 26.29 2.23 2.64
C GLU A 44 24.98 1.93 3.34
N MET A 45 24.66 0.64 3.51
CA MET A 45 23.50 0.21 4.30
C MET A 45 23.65 0.63 5.76
N ALA A 46 24.87 0.58 6.33
CA ALA A 46 25.12 1.06 7.69
C ALA A 46 24.89 2.57 7.83
N ASP A 47 25.22 3.35 6.79
CA ASP A 47 24.92 4.80 6.78
C ASP A 47 23.42 5.06 6.64
N LEU A 48 22.72 4.32 5.76
CA LEU A 48 21.25 4.39 5.65
C LEU A 48 20.54 4.00 6.96
N GLU A 49 21.10 3.05 7.69
CA GLU A 49 20.61 2.62 9.01
C GLU A 49 20.81 3.71 10.07
N LYS A 50 22.00 4.34 10.12
CA LYS A 50 22.23 5.51 10.99
C LYS A 50 21.31 6.67 10.65
N GLU A 51 21.02 6.89 9.37
CA GLU A 51 20.05 7.89 8.91
C GLU A 51 18.57 7.46 9.18
N GLY A 52 18.33 6.23 9.63
CA GLY A 52 17.01 5.71 10.03
C GLY A 52 16.10 5.28 8.88
N PHE A 53 16.62 5.08 7.66
CA PHE A 53 15.81 4.63 6.52
C PHE A 53 15.59 3.12 6.49
N ILE A 54 16.52 2.37 7.06
CA ILE A 54 16.47 0.91 7.18
C ILE A 54 16.95 0.51 8.57
N TYR A 55 16.68 -0.72 9.00
CA TYR A 55 17.19 -1.27 10.26
C TYR A 55 17.52 -2.75 10.11
N GLN A 56 18.35 -3.25 11.02
CA GLN A 56 18.65 -4.67 11.14
C GLN A 56 17.78 -5.33 12.22
N PRO A 57 16.89 -6.28 11.89
CA PRO A 57 16.06 -6.95 12.90
C PRO A 57 16.89 -7.86 13.82
N HIS A 58 17.90 -8.56 13.28
CA HIS A 58 18.82 -9.43 14.04
C HIS A 58 20.24 -9.32 13.50
N THR A 59 21.25 -9.58 14.34
CA THR A 59 22.68 -9.39 14.02
C THR A 59 23.16 -10.08 12.72
N SER A 60 22.56 -11.20 12.33
CA SER A 60 22.87 -11.94 11.09
C SER A 60 21.88 -11.69 9.95
N ALA A 61 20.76 -11.00 10.19
CA ALA A 61 19.74 -10.72 9.19
C ALA A 61 20.18 -9.59 8.25
N GLY A 62 19.53 -9.49 7.09
CA GLY A 62 19.65 -8.37 6.16
C GLY A 62 19.13 -7.05 6.76
N ARG A 63 18.70 -6.12 5.91
CA ARG A 63 18.06 -4.87 6.35
C ARG A 63 16.61 -4.82 5.90
N VAL A 64 15.78 -4.22 6.75
CA VAL A 64 14.34 -4.01 6.50
C VAL A 64 14.09 -2.50 6.42
N PRO A 65 13.27 -2.01 5.47
CA PRO A 65 12.91 -0.61 5.43
C PRO A 65 12.10 -0.18 6.66
N THR A 66 12.40 1.01 7.17
CA THR A 66 11.55 1.66 8.19
C THR A 66 10.37 2.36 7.53
N GLU A 67 9.43 2.84 8.35
CA GLU A 67 8.38 3.77 7.90
C GLU A 67 8.96 4.99 7.15
N LYS A 68 10.08 5.53 7.65
CA LYS A 68 10.80 6.63 6.99
C LYS A 68 11.36 6.21 5.64
N GLY A 69 11.89 4.98 5.53
CA GLY A 69 12.31 4.38 4.27
C GLY A 69 11.18 4.32 3.25
N TYR A 70 10.05 3.75 3.64
CA TYR A 70 8.87 3.65 2.78
C TYR A 70 8.31 5.01 2.36
N GLN A 71 8.22 5.97 3.28
CA GLN A 71 7.78 7.33 2.96
C GLN A 71 8.70 7.97 1.93
N PHE A 72 10.02 7.89 2.13
CA PHE A 72 10.98 8.42 1.16
C PHE A 72 10.80 7.77 -0.22
N PHE A 73 10.57 6.46 -0.25
CA PHE A 73 10.34 5.74 -1.49
C PHE A 73 9.08 6.19 -2.23
N VAL A 74 7.97 6.34 -1.51
CA VAL A 74 6.72 6.86 -2.08
C VAL A 74 6.90 8.27 -2.62
N ASP A 75 7.61 9.12 -1.90
CA ASP A 75 7.77 10.54 -2.26
C ASP A 75 8.73 10.75 -3.45
N ASN A 76 9.68 9.84 -3.68
CA ASN A 76 10.79 10.06 -4.62
C ASN A 76 10.88 9.06 -5.78
N PHE A 77 10.33 7.85 -5.65
CA PHE A 77 10.52 6.77 -6.64
C PHE A 77 9.22 6.17 -7.17
N VAL A 78 8.11 6.35 -6.46
CA VAL A 78 6.84 5.74 -6.87
C VAL A 78 6.22 6.56 -8.00
N GLU A 79 6.27 5.99 -9.19
CA GLU A 79 5.45 6.40 -10.32
C GLU A 79 4.20 5.51 -10.41
N LYS A 80 3.11 6.08 -10.93
CA LYS A 80 1.87 5.31 -11.17
C LYS A 80 2.13 4.28 -12.23
N ARG A 81 1.84 3.01 -11.93
CA ARG A 81 1.98 1.92 -12.89
C ARG A 81 0.81 1.89 -13.86
N GLU A 82 1.06 1.47 -15.09
CA GLU A 82 -0.02 1.19 -16.02
C GLU A 82 -0.88 0.01 -15.53
N ILE A 83 -2.19 0.22 -15.55
CA ILE A 83 -3.17 -0.83 -15.27
C ILE A 83 -3.30 -1.68 -16.54
N LYS A 84 -3.15 -3.00 -16.41
CA LYS A 84 -3.30 -3.93 -17.54
C LYS A 84 -4.65 -3.73 -18.23
N ALA A 85 -4.67 -3.75 -19.56
CA ALA A 85 -5.88 -3.55 -20.37
C ALA A 85 -7.00 -4.55 -20.05
N THR A 86 -6.65 -5.77 -19.64
CA THR A 86 -7.62 -6.79 -19.19
C THR A 86 -8.40 -6.33 -17.96
N TRP A 87 -7.75 -5.65 -17.02
CA TRP A 87 -8.34 -5.14 -15.80
C TRP A 87 -9.21 -3.91 -16.06
N LEU A 88 -8.73 -3.01 -16.93
CA LEU A 88 -9.53 -1.87 -17.39
C LEU A 88 -10.86 -2.34 -18.00
N LYS A 89 -10.83 -3.39 -18.83
CA LYS A 89 -12.04 -4.01 -19.38
C LYS A 89 -12.97 -4.56 -18.30
N SER A 90 -12.43 -5.26 -17.28
CA SER A 90 -13.24 -5.76 -16.16
C SER A 90 -13.95 -4.61 -15.43
N PHE A 91 -13.20 -3.56 -15.07
CA PHE A 91 -13.77 -2.40 -14.41
C PHE A 91 -14.82 -1.68 -15.27
N GLU A 92 -14.57 -1.53 -16.56
CA GLU A 92 -15.56 -0.94 -17.47
C GLU A 92 -16.86 -1.75 -17.53
N GLN A 93 -16.78 -3.08 -17.50
CA GLN A 93 -17.97 -3.93 -17.48
C GLN A 93 -18.79 -3.72 -16.21
N VAL A 94 -18.13 -3.62 -15.06
CA VAL A 94 -18.78 -3.29 -13.78
C VAL A 94 -19.43 -1.91 -13.83
N LEU A 95 -18.71 -0.90 -14.35
CA LEU A 95 -19.17 0.48 -14.47
C LEU A 95 -20.35 0.64 -15.44
N LYS A 96 -20.42 -0.16 -16.51
CA LYS A 96 -21.52 -0.17 -17.50
C LYS A 96 -22.72 -1.01 -17.03
N GLY A 97 -22.59 -1.74 -15.93
CA GLY A 97 -23.67 -2.57 -15.38
C GLY A 97 -24.86 -1.73 -14.90
N LYS A 98 -26.03 -2.38 -14.77
CA LYS A 98 -27.27 -1.75 -14.25
C LYS A 98 -27.43 -1.89 -12.73
N LEU A 99 -26.32 -2.03 -12.00
CA LEU A 99 -26.34 -2.20 -10.56
C LEU A 99 -26.67 -0.88 -9.84
N ALA A 100 -27.24 -1.00 -8.65
CA ALA A 100 -27.29 0.14 -7.73
C ALA A 100 -25.85 0.58 -7.39
N LYS A 101 -25.66 1.88 -7.14
CA LYS A 101 -24.33 2.49 -6.90
C LYS A 101 -23.53 1.76 -5.82
N ASP A 102 -24.17 1.42 -4.70
CA ASP A 102 -23.51 0.73 -3.61
C ASP A 102 -23.07 -0.69 -4.00
N GLN A 103 -23.88 -1.40 -4.80
CA GLN A 103 -23.54 -2.73 -5.31
C GLN A 103 -22.41 -2.67 -6.33
N LEU A 104 -22.42 -1.67 -7.21
CA LEU A 104 -21.34 -1.40 -8.17
C LEU A 104 -20.01 -1.17 -7.45
N LEU A 105 -20.01 -0.32 -6.42
CA LEU A 105 -18.82 -0.03 -5.62
C LEU A 105 -18.32 -1.27 -4.87
N LYS A 106 -19.22 -2.08 -4.29
CA LYS A 106 -18.88 -3.38 -3.68
C LYS A 106 -18.25 -4.33 -4.69
N GLN A 107 -18.74 -4.37 -5.93
CA GLN A 107 -18.17 -5.21 -6.98
C GLN A 107 -16.80 -4.70 -7.43
N LEU A 108 -16.62 -3.40 -7.63
CA LEU A 108 -15.30 -2.80 -7.92
C LEU A 108 -14.30 -3.12 -6.81
N ALA A 109 -14.71 -3.04 -5.53
CA ALA A 109 -13.86 -3.39 -4.41
C ALA A 109 -13.39 -4.84 -4.48
N LYS A 110 -14.27 -5.79 -4.79
CA LYS A 110 -13.90 -7.20 -4.96
C LYS A 110 -12.92 -7.42 -6.13
N GLU A 111 -13.14 -6.77 -7.27
CA GLU A 111 -12.19 -6.82 -8.39
C GLU A 111 -10.83 -6.26 -7.95
N VAL A 112 -10.79 -5.13 -7.23
CA VAL A 112 -9.53 -4.57 -6.72
C VAL A 112 -8.84 -5.49 -5.73
N VAL A 113 -9.56 -6.19 -4.85
CA VAL A 113 -8.96 -7.17 -3.92
C VAL A 113 -8.14 -8.22 -4.66
N GLU A 114 -8.72 -8.81 -5.72
CA GLU A 114 -8.04 -9.83 -6.54
C GLU A 114 -6.82 -9.25 -7.25
N LEU A 115 -6.90 -8.00 -7.70
CA LEU A 115 -5.81 -7.37 -8.42
C LEU A 115 -4.70 -6.91 -7.49
N ALA A 116 -5.03 -6.19 -6.43
CA ALA A 116 -4.07 -5.58 -5.52
C ALA A 116 -3.47 -6.58 -4.52
N ASP A 117 -4.08 -7.75 -4.36
CA ASP A 117 -3.74 -8.73 -3.30
C ASP A 117 -3.68 -8.05 -1.92
N ALA A 118 -4.73 -7.27 -1.65
CA ALA A 118 -4.86 -6.34 -0.52
C ALA A 118 -6.30 -6.30 0.01
N THR A 119 -6.50 -5.65 1.16
CA THR A 119 -7.83 -5.31 1.67
C THR A 119 -8.33 -4.04 1.00
N VAL A 120 -9.62 -3.98 0.69
CA VAL A 120 -10.27 -2.78 0.16
C VAL A 120 -11.39 -2.37 1.09
N ILE A 121 -11.40 -1.08 1.45
CA ILE A 121 -12.47 -0.44 2.22
C ILE A 121 -13.11 0.62 1.33
N VAL A 122 -14.43 0.63 1.26
CA VAL A 122 -15.26 1.62 0.58
C VAL A 122 -16.12 2.30 1.63
N ALA A 123 -15.91 3.58 1.84
CA ALA A 123 -16.83 4.41 2.59
C ALA A 123 -17.86 5.00 1.61
N PHE A 124 -19.15 4.79 1.86
CA PHE A 124 -20.24 5.46 1.13
C PHE A 124 -20.53 6.84 1.71
N ASP A 125 -20.36 6.95 3.02
CA ASP A 125 -20.40 8.17 3.82
C ASP A 125 -19.56 7.95 5.10
N LYS A 126 -19.73 8.78 6.14
CA LYS A 126 -18.95 8.70 7.38
C LYS A 126 -19.33 7.51 8.27
N GLU A 127 -20.52 6.97 8.14
CA GLU A 127 -21.10 5.96 9.04
C GLU A 127 -21.37 4.63 8.31
N ASN A 128 -21.31 4.63 6.98
CA ASN A 128 -21.58 3.47 6.16
C ASN A 128 -20.34 3.09 5.35
N ILE A 129 -19.67 2.02 5.78
CA ILE A 129 -18.54 1.43 5.07
C ILE A 129 -18.83 0.01 4.61
N TYR A 130 -18.04 -0.44 3.66
CA TYR A 130 -17.94 -1.82 3.23
C TYR A 130 -16.47 -2.18 3.10
N TYR A 131 -16.07 -3.33 3.63
CA TYR A 131 -14.71 -3.83 3.47
C TYR A 131 -14.71 -5.27 2.94
N THR A 132 -13.64 -5.63 2.24
CA THR A 132 -13.41 -6.97 1.68
C THR A 132 -11.92 -7.23 1.49
N GLY A 133 -11.50 -8.49 1.42
CA GLY A 133 -10.10 -8.85 1.21
C GLY A 133 -9.23 -8.89 2.46
N LEU A 134 -9.83 -8.86 3.66
CA LEU A 134 -9.11 -9.03 4.94
C LEU A 134 -8.26 -10.30 4.97
N SER A 135 -8.73 -11.38 4.37
CA SER A 135 -7.96 -12.62 4.24
C SER A 135 -6.62 -12.43 3.50
N ASN A 136 -6.52 -11.48 2.57
CA ASN A 136 -5.26 -11.19 1.89
C ASN A 136 -4.28 -10.44 2.80
N LEU A 137 -4.79 -9.56 3.67
CA LEU A 137 -3.96 -8.87 4.67
C LEU A 137 -3.40 -9.88 5.69
N PHE A 138 -4.26 -10.71 6.27
CA PHE A 138 -3.87 -11.65 7.32
C PHE A 138 -3.06 -12.85 6.83
N LYS A 139 -3.01 -13.10 5.51
CA LYS A 139 -2.09 -14.08 4.91
C LYS A 139 -0.66 -13.56 4.75
N LYS A 140 -0.41 -12.26 4.93
CA LYS A 140 0.93 -11.71 4.77
C LYS A 140 1.81 -12.12 5.97
N PRO A 141 3.10 -12.41 5.75
CA PRO A 141 4.07 -12.70 6.80
C PRO A 141 4.01 -11.79 8.04
N GLU A 142 3.75 -10.49 7.87
CA GLU A 142 3.65 -9.52 8.98
C GLU A 142 2.54 -9.83 9.98
N PHE A 143 1.52 -10.57 9.56
CA PHE A 143 0.36 -10.93 10.39
C PHE A 143 0.35 -12.43 10.73
N SER A 144 1.48 -13.12 10.55
CA SER A 144 1.59 -14.57 10.80
C SER A 144 2.03 -14.95 12.23
N GLU A 145 2.22 -13.95 13.09
CA GLU A 145 2.65 -14.07 14.49
C GLU A 145 1.52 -14.57 15.44
N GLN A 146 1.89 -14.93 16.67
CA GLN A 146 1.01 -15.60 17.66
C GLN A 146 -0.24 -14.81 18.07
N ASN A 147 -0.32 -13.51 17.75
CA ASN A 147 -1.42 -12.61 18.13
C ASN A 147 -2.33 -12.21 16.96
N LEU A 148 -2.35 -12.98 15.86
CA LEU A 148 -3.20 -12.72 14.69
C LEU A 148 -4.67 -12.38 15.05
N ILE A 149 -5.23 -13.01 16.08
CA ILE A 149 -6.61 -12.72 16.53
C ILE A 149 -6.74 -11.27 17.03
N GLN A 150 -5.75 -10.78 17.77
CA GLN A 150 -5.72 -9.40 18.25
C GLN A 150 -5.55 -8.43 17.08
N ASP A 151 -4.62 -8.70 16.16
CA ASP A 151 -4.41 -7.85 14.97
C ASP A 151 -5.69 -7.78 14.10
N ILE A 152 -6.41 -8.90 13.99
CA ILE A 152 -7.71 -8.95 13.31
C ILE A 152 -8.74 -8.08 14.02
N SER A 153 -8.88 -8.25 15.34
CA SER A 153 -9.87 -7.52 16.14
C SER A 153 -9.61 -6.03 16.11
N GLU A 154 -8.37 -5.60 16.35
CA GLU A 154 -7.99 -4.19 16.36
C GLU A 154 -8.27 -3.50 15.02
N VAL A 155 -8.00 -4.17 13.90
CA VAL A 155 -8.33 -3.61 12.59
C VAL A 155 -9.85 -3.48 12.44
N ILE A 156 -10.60 -4.56 12.67
CA ILE A 156 -12.05 -4.61 12.41
C ILE A 156 -12.83 -3.67 13.34
N ASP A 157 -12.55 -3.71 14.64
CA ASP A 157 -13.29 -2.97 15.67
C ASP A 157 -13.20 -1.45 15.47
N HIS A 158 -12.16 -0.97 14.79
CA HIS A 158 -11.90 0.45 14.62
C HIS A 158 -12.12 0.97 13.19
N LEU A 159 -12.44 0.13 12.19
CA LEU A 159 -12.56 0.60 10.79
C LEU A 159 -13.55 1.76 10.64
N ASP A 160 -14.75 1.63 11.21
CA ASP A 160 -15.82 2.63 11.08
C ASP A 160 -15.39 3.98 11.68
N GLU A 161 -14.86 3.95 12.90
CA GLU A 161 -14.41 5.14 13.62
C GLU A 161 -13.24 5.83 12.91
N GLU A 162 -12.28 5.04 12.43
CA GLU A 162 -11.09 5.55 11.74
C GLU A 162 -11.41 6.14 10.38
N VAL A 163 -12.29 5.49 9.60
CA VAL A 163 -12.81 6.05 8.34
C VAL A 163 -13.52 7.38 8.59
N ALA A 164 -14.36 7.47 9.63
CA ALA A 164 -15.06 8.71 9.97
C ALA A 164 -14.08 9.86 10.29
N LYS A 165 -12.98 9.59 11.01
CA LYS A 165 -11.95 10.57 11.37
C LYS A 165 -11.19 11.15 10.17
N ILE A 166 -11.06 10.39 9.09
CA ILE A 166 -10.32 10.81 7.88
C ILE A 166 -11.21 11.31 6.75
N PHE A 167 -12.52 11.03 6.77
CA PHE A 167 -13.46 11.26 5.66
C PHE A 167 -13.43 12.68 5.09
N ASP A 168 -13.36 13.70 5.95
CA ASP A 168 -13.33 15.11 5.53
C ASP A 168 -11.91 15.65 5.32
N LYS A 169 -10.89 14.96 5.82
CA LYS A 169 -9.49 15.40 5.73
C LYS A 169 -8.89 15.05 4.38
N ILE A 170 -9.30 13.92 3.80
CA ILE A 170 -8.83 13.46 2.50
C ILE A 170 -9.56 14.20 1.39
N ASN A 171 -8.81 14.85 0.49
CA ASN A 171 -9.35 15.50 -0.70
C ASN A 171 -8.70 15.01 -2.01
N LYS A 172 -7.43 14.62 -1.95
CA LYS A 172 -6.68 14.04 -3.08
C LYS A 172 -6.43 12.55 -2.81
N VAL A 173 -5.69 11.90 -3.71
CA VAL A 173 -5.17 10.56 -3.42
C VAL A 173 -3.94 10.71 -2.54
N GLU A 174 -3.91 9.98 -1.43
CA GLU A 174 -2.86 10.08 -0.41
C GLU A 174 -2.41 8.69 0.03
N VAL A 175 -1.14 8.57 0.41
CA VAL A 175 -0.55 7.37 0.99
C VAL A 175 -0.25 7.65 2.46
N LEU A 176 -0.82 6.85 3.35
CA LEU A 176 -0.56 6.90 4.79
C LEU A 176 0.19 5.62 5.19
N ILE A 177 1.27 5.76 5.95
CA ILE A 177 2.22 4.67 6.25
C ILE A 177 2.49 4.63 7.74
N GLY A 178 2.46 3.44 8.32
CA GLY A 178 2.80 3.17 9.71
C GLY A 178 2.03 4.06 10.68
N LYS A 179 2.72 4.81 11.54
CA LYS A 179 2.08 5.67 12.56
C LYS A 179 1.14 6.76 12.04
N LYS A 180 1.19 7.06 10.74
CA LYS A 180 0.25 7.99 10.09
C LYS A 180 -0.99 7.29 9.55
N ASN A 181 -0.95 5.98 9.43
CA ASN A 181 -2.07 5.18 8.95
C ASN A 181 -3.07 4.96 10.11
N PRO A 182 -4.32 5.39 9.95
CA PRO A 182 -5.32 5.21 11.01
C PRO A 182 -5.64 3.74 11.29
N PHE A 183 -5.33 2.82 10.38
CA PHE A 183 -5.65 1.39 10.50
C PHE A 183 -4.52 0.55 11.11
N GLY A 184 -3.58 1.18 11.83
CA GLY A 184 -2.52 0.50 12.58
C GLY A 184 -1.10 0.77 12.06
N ASP A 185 -0.13 0.69 12.99
CA ASP A 185 1.29 1.03 12.78
C ASP A 185 2.03 0.06 11.84
N ASP A 186 1.50 -1.14 11.61
CA ASP A 186 2.06 -2.12 10.69
C ASP A 186 1.46 -2.07 9.28
N CYS A 187 0.49 -1.18 9.09
CA CYS A 187 -0.23 -1.04 7.85
C CYS A 187 0.23 0.19 7.04
N SER A 188 0.00 0.12 5.75
CA SER A 188 -0.07 1.27 4.84
C SER A 188 -1.44 1.32 4.15
N SER A 189 -1.86 2.52 3.75
CA SER A 189 -3.11 2.73 3.03
C SER A 189 -2.95 3.72 1.88
N VAL A 190 -3.50 3.37 0.72
CA VAL A 190 -3.71 4.30 -0.40
C VAL A 190 -5.18 4.69 -0.41
N ILE A 191 -5.46 5.97 -0.18
CA ILE A 191 -6.80 6.48 0.06
C ILE A 191 -7.14 7.52 -1.01
N GLY A 192 -8.32 7.40 -1.62
CA GLY A 192 -8.83 8.37 -2.57
C GLY A 192 -10.29 8.72 -2.33
N LYS A 193 -10.58 10.01 -2.16
CA LYS A 193 -11.97 10.51 -2.16
C LYS A 193 -12.55 10.44 -3.57
N TYR A 194 -13.62 9.67 -3.77
CA TYR A 194 -14.36 9.64 -5.02
C TYR A 194 -15.62 10.50 -4.91
N GLN A 195 -16.11 10.94 -6.07
CA GLN A 195 -17.36 11.67 -6.18
C GLN A 195 -18.20 11.02 -7.28
N LEU A 196 -19.50 10.94 -7.06
CA LEU A 196 -20.49 10.49 -8.02
C LEU A 196 -21.21 11.69 -8.63
N LYS A 197 -21.88 11.49 -9.75
CA LYS A 197 -22.57 12.54 -10.52
C LYS A 197 -23.69 13.24 -9.73
N ASP A 198 -24.31 12.55 -8.76
CA ASP A 198 -25.32 13.10 -7.85
C ASP A 198 -24.73 13.85 -6.65
N LYS A 199 -23.45 14.22 -6.72
CA LYS A 199 -22.67 14.92 -5.68
C LYS A 199 -22.43 14.12 -4.40
N LYS A 200 -22.89 12.86 -4.32
CA LYS A 200 -22.46 11.97 -3.24
C LYS A 200 -20.96 11.70 -3.39
N SER A 201 -20.25 11.61 -2.27
CA SER A 201 -18.82 11.34 -2.23
C SER A 201 -18.53 10.33 -1.16
N GLY A 202 -17.47 9.54 -1.35
CA GLY A 202 -17.01 8.58 -0.37
C GLY A 202 -15.51 8.38 -0.47
N LEU A 203 -14.98 7.42 0.28
CA LEU A 203 -13.57 7.03 0.22
C LEU A 203 -13.42 5.66 -0.41
N PHE A 204 -12.42 5.50 -1.25
CA PHE A 204 -11.94 4.20 -1.72
C PHE A 204 -10.52 4.01 -1.18
N ILE A 205 -10.32 2.96 -0.39
CA ILE A 205 -9.11 2.73 0.41
C ILE A 205 -8.58 1.35 0.07
N ILE A 206 -7.30 1.27 -0.28
CA ILE A 206 -6.55 0.01 -0.34
C ILE A 206 -5.66 -0.06 0.90
N LEU A 207 -5.88 -1.07 1.74
CA LEU A 207 -5.17 -1.34 2.98
C LEU A 207 -4.27 -2.58 2.80
N GLY A 208 -3.01 -2.46 3.21
CA GLY A 208 -2.01 -3.54 3.17
C GLY A 208 -0.96 -3.36 4.26
N PRO A 209 0.04 -4.26 4.37
CA PRO A 209 1.19 -4.00 5.22
C PRO A 209 2.01 -2.80 4.70
N LYS A 210 2.95 -2.32 5.51
CA LYS A 210 3.93 -1.30 5.10
C LYS A 210 4.63 -1.64 3.78
N ARG A 211 4.81 -2.93 3.46
CA ARG A 211 5.23 -3.36 2.14
C ARG A 211 4.02 -3.58 1.23
N MET A 212 3.88 -2.78 0.19
CA MET A 212 2.85 -2.96 -0.83
C MET A 212 3.31 -2.37 -2.16
N ASP A 213 2.67 -2.78 -3.25
CA ASP A 213 2.91 -2.18 -4.56
C ASP A 213 2.22 -0.80 -4.65
N TYR A 214 2.87 0.22 -4.09
CA TYR A 214 2.35 1.58 -4.02
C TYR A 214 2.00 2.14 -5.41
N GLY A 215 2.85 1.91 -6.41
CA GLY A 215 2.64 2.42 -7.77
C GLY A 215 1.39 1.84 -8.44
N LYS A 216 1.15 0.53 -8.24
CA LYS A 216 -0.07 -0.14 -8.69
C LYS A 216 -1.30 0.33 -7.93
N ASN A 217 -1.22 0.41 -6.61
CA ASN A 217 -2.36 0.76 -5.76
C ASN A 217 -2.79 2.22 -5.94
N LEU A 218 -1.84 3.13 -6.15
CA LEU A 218 -2.12 4.52 -6.56
C LEU A 218 -2.86 4.58 -7.90
N ALA A 219 -2.39 3.83 -8.91
CA ALA A 219 -3.03 3.80 -10.21
C ALA A 219 -4.48 3.28 -10.12
N LEU A 220 -4.71 2.21 -9.35
CA LEU A 220 -6.04 1.62 -9.16
C LEU A 220 -7.02 2.60 -8.49
N VAL A 221 -6.61 3.22 -7.38
CA VAL A 221 -7.45 4.20 -6.65
C VAL A 221 -7.77 5.41 -7.51
N GLU A 222 -6.80 5.92 -8.26
CA GLU A 222 -7.03 7.04 -9.16
C GLU A 222 -7.94 6.70 -10.33
N TYR A 223 -7.74 5.54 -10.95
CA TYR A 223 -8.59 5.08 -12.04
C TYR A 223 -10.05 4.98 -11.58
N ILE A 224 -10.28 4.37 -10.42
CA ILE A 224 -11.63 4.24 -9.85
C ILE A 224 -12.22 5.61 -9.54
N ARG A 225 -11.49 6.46 -8.81
CA ARG A 225 -11.92 7.84 -8.51
C ARG A 225 -12.33 8.60 -9.77
N ASN A 226 -11.50 8.56 -10.82
CA ASN A 226 -11.73 9.28 -12.08
C ASN A 226 -12.83 8.66 -12.94
N SER A 227 -13.13 7.37 -12.74
CA SER A 227 -14.22 6.68 -13.44
C SER A 227 -15.56 6.95 -12.76
N LEU A 228 -15.57 7.00 -11.42
CA LEU A 228 -16.77 7.19 -10.62
C LEU A 228 -17.41 8.58 -10.80
N ILE A 229 -16.64 9.62 -11.13
CA ILE A 229 -17.18 10.96 -11.40
C ILE A 229 -18.13 11.01 -12.60
N LYS A 230 -18.07 10.00 -13.48
CA LYS A 230 -18.85 9.93 -14.72
C LYS A 230 -20.23 9.27 -14.51
N ILE A 231 -20.47 8.63 -13.36
CA ILE A 231 -21.69 7.86 -13.04
C ILE A 231 -22.46 8.46 -11.86
#